data_AF-A0A845Z401-F1
#
_entry.id   AF-A0A845Z401-F1
#
_cell.length_a   1.000
_cell.length_b   1.000
_cell.length_c   1.000
_cell.angle_alpha   90.00
_cell.angle_beta   90.00
_cell.angle_gamma   90.00
#
_symmetry.space_group_name_H-M   'P 1'
#
loop_
_entity.id
_entity.type
_entity.pdbx_description
1 polymer ?
#
loop_
_entity_poly.entity_id
_entity_poly.type
_entity_poly.pdbx_seq_one_letter_code
_entity_poly.pdbx_strand_id
1 'polypeptide(L)'
;MDRVYDILQKIKHKPNVYLGRPSIMCLQAFLSGYNVAQYESGQPLNTPYCFDGFQEWIQAKFKVDTSKSWANIILFYSEDERDALERFFYLFEEFIEGDRRNY
;
A
#
# COMPACT_ATOMS: atom_id res chain seq x y z
N MET A 1 -3.11 12.18 11.76
CA MET A 1 -3.39 11.02 10.88
C MET A 1 -2.79 11.32 9.53
N ASP A 2 -2.19 10.32 8.90
CA ASP A 2 -1.53 10.45 7.60
C ASP A 2 -2.57 10.65 6.47
N ARG A 3 -2.35 11.64 5.59
CA ARG A 3 -3.21 11.93 4.43
C ARG A 3 -3.34 10.72 3.49
N VAL A 4 -2.29 9.90 3.39
CA VAL A 4 -2.26 8.68 2.57
C VAL A 4 -3.18 7.62 3.15
N TYR A 5 -3.16 7.44 4.48
CA TYR A 5 -4.06 6.52 5.16
C TYR A 5 -5.53 6.85 4.89
N ASP A 6 -5.90 8.14 4.97
CA ASP A 6 -7.28 8.58 4.68
C ASP A 6 -7.69 8.29 3.22
N ILE A 7 -6.77 8.45 2.27
CA ILE A 7 -7.01 8.12 0.87
C ILE A 7 -7.18 6.61 0.70
N LEU A 8 -6.34 5.79 1.33
CA LEU A 8 -6.46 4.33 1.29
C LEU A 8 -7.82 3.86 1.81
N GLN A 9 -8.33 4.44 2.90
CA GLN A 9 -9.66 4.09 3.42
C GLN A 9 -10.77 4.43 2.41
N LYS A 10 -10.66 5.57 1.70
CA LYS A 10 -11.60 5.91 0.63
C LYS A 10 -11.52 4.94 -0.55
N ILE A 11 -10.30 4.52 -0.93
CA ILE A 11 -10.08 3.53 -1.99
C ILE A 11 -10.67 2.17 -1.58
N LYS A 12 -10.45 1.72 -0.33
CA LYS A 12 -11.02 0.48 0.21
C LYS A 12 -12.54 0.43 0.04
N HIS A 13 -13.23 1.55 0.32
CA HIS A 13 -14.68 1.63 0.19
C HIS A 13 -15.19 1.79 -1.24
N LYS A 14 -14.43 2.45 -2.14
CA LYS A 14 -14.88 2.77 -3.50
C LYS A 14 -13.77 2.54 -4.55
N PRO A 15 -13.23 1.32 -4.69
CA PRO A 15 -12.04 1.09 -5.51
C PRO A 15 -12.25 1.46 -6.98
N ASN A 16 -13.43 1.22 -7.54
CA ASN A 16 -13.74 1.57 -8.93
C ASN A 16 -13.66 3.08 -9.21
N VAL A 17 -13.98 3.94 -8.23
CA VAL A 17 -13.98 5.40 -8.40
C VAL A 17 -12.56 5.94 -8.47
N TYR A 18 -11.65 5.36 -7.69
CA TYR A 18 -10.28 5.84 -7.57
C TYR A 18 -9.32 5.14 -8.53
N LEU A 19 -9.53 3.85 -8.78
CA LEU A 19 -8.61 2.99 -9.53
C LEU A 19 -9.15 2.60 -10.91
N GLY A 20 -10.41 2.92 -11.22
CA GLY A 20 -11.11 2.47 -12.44
C GLY A 20 -11.54 1.00 -12.41
N ARG A 21 -10.82 0.15 -11.66
CA ARG A 21 -11.13 -1.26 -11.39
C ARG A 21 -10.47 -1.71 -10.07
N PRO A 22 -10.97 -2.75 -9.39
CA PRO A 22 -10.35 -3.26 -8.19
C PRO A 22 -9.10 -4.06 -8.57
N SER A 23 -7.93 -3.41 -8.53
CA SER A 23 -6.66 -3.96 -8.95
C SER A 23 -5.53 -3.46 -8.05
N ILE A 24 -4.74 -4.39 -7.52
CA ILE A 24 -3.56 -4.08 -6.71
C ILE A 24 -2.50 -3.33 -7.53
N MET A 25 -2.37 -3.64 -8.82
CA MET A 25 -1.44 -2.95 -9.70
C MET A 25 -1.89 -1.51 -9.97
N CYS A 26 -3.20 -1.27 -10.12
CA CYS A 26 -3.75 0.09 -10.20
C CYS A 26 -3.52 0.86 -8.89
N LEU A 27 -3.66 0.21 -7.73
CA LEU A 27 -3.33 0.83 -6.44
C LEU A 27 -1.85 1.20 -6.35
N GLN A 28 -0.94 0.29 -6.73
CA GLN A 28 0.49 0.56 -6.73
C GLN A 28 0.83 1.77 -7.61
N ALA A 29 0.28 1.83 -8.83
CA ALA A 29 0.48 2.95 -9.74
C ALA A 29 -0.05 4.27 -9.18
N PHE A 30 -1.24 4.25 -8.54
CA PHE A 30 -1.82 5.41 -7.88
C PHE A 30 -0.90 5.96 -6.78
N LEU A 31 -0.39 5.09 -5.90
CA LEU A 31 0.49 5.49 -4.80
C LEU A 31 1.85 5.99 -5.29
N SER A 32 2.43 5.34 -6.30
CA SER A 32 3.66 5.83 -6.94
C SER A 32 3.47 7.24 -7.53
N GLY A 33 2.35 7.48 -8.23
CA GLY A 33 2.03 8.80 -8.76
C GLY A 33 1.81 9.86 -7.67
N TYR A 34 1.17 9.48 -6.56
CA TYR A 34 1.03 10.33 -5.39
C TYR A 34 2.39 10.74 -4.81
N ASN A 35 3.33 9.80 -4.68
CA ASN A 35 4.68 10.07 -4.18
C ASN A 35 5.45 11.02 -5.11
N VAL A 36 5.37 10.80 -6.42
CA VAL A 36 5.96 11.70 -7.42
C VAL A 36 5.37 13.11 -7.28
N ALA A 37 4.04 13.23 -7.21
CA ALA A 37 3.39 14.53 -7.07
C ALA A 37 3.80 15.26 -5.78
N GLN A 38 3.97 14.53 -4.67
CA GLN A 38 4.48 15.10 -3.42
C GLN A 38 5.91 15.61 -3.55
N TYR A 39 6.80 14.80 -4.13
CA TYR A 39 8.20 15.15 -4.35
C TYR A 39 8.34 16.41 -5.22
N GLU A 40 7.62 16.44 -6.34
CA GLU A 40 7.62 17.57 -7.29
C GLU A 40 6.99 18.84 -6.70
N SER A 41 6.10 18.71 -5.71
CA SER A 41 5.46 19.87 -5.06
C SER A 41 6.39 20.61 -4.10
N GLY A 42 7.59 20.09 -3.81
CA GLY A 42 8.59 20.72 -2.95
C GLY A 42 8.15 20.93 -1.50
N GLN A 43 7.04 20.30 -1.07
CA GLN A 43 6.58 20.38 0.31
C GLN A 43 7.36 19.39 1.17
N PRO A 44 7.90 19.82 2.33
CA PRO A 44 8.55 18.89 3.25
C PRO A 44 7.56 17.82 3.70
N LEU A 45 8.01 16.56 3.65
CA LEU A 45 7.32 15.40 4.22
C LEU A 45 7.28 15.56 5.75
N ASN A 46 6.33 16.35 6.25
CA ASN A 46 6.16 16.63 7.67
C ASN A 46 5.44 15.49 8.43
N THR A 47 5.08 14.41 7.74
CA THR A 47 4.43 13.24 8.31
C THR A 47 5.19 11.98 7.89
N PRO A 48 5.51 11.07 8.83
CA PRO A 48 6.08 9.78 8.48
C PRO A 48 5.12 9.08 7.52
N TYR A 49 5.66 8.55 6.42
CA TYR A 49 4.86 7.93 5.40
C TYR A 49 4.38 6.60 5.97
N CYS A 50 3.07 6.36 6.06
CA CYS A 50 2.50 5.16 6.66
C CYS A 50 2.89 3.84 5.96
N PHE A 51 3.64 3.91 4.87
CA PHE A 51 4.22 2.79 4.14
C PHE A 51 5.74 2.63 4.35
N ASP A 52 6.39 3.50 5.13
CA ASP A 52 7.81 3.34 5.45
C ASP A 52 8.02 1.97 6.12
N GLY A 53 8.86 1.12 5.51
CA GLY A 53 9.09 -0.25 5.99
C GLY A 53 8.05 -1.29 5.53
N PHE A 54 6.98 -0.91 4.83
CA PHE A 54 5.94 -1.84 4.40
C PHE A 54 6.45 -2.86 3.37
N GLN A 55 7.33 -2.42 2.47
CA GLN A 55 7.95 -3.31 1.46
C GLN A 55 8.74 -4.43 2.16
N GLU A 56 9.61 -4.06 3.10
CA GLU A 56 10.46 -4.96 3.88
C GLU A 56 9.61 -5.88 4.76
N TRP A 57 8.55 -5.35 5.37
CA TRP A 57 7.61 -6.13 6.17
C TRP A 57 6.90 -7.21 5.35
N ILE A 58 6.42 -6.87 4.14
CA ILE A 58 5.80 -7.83 3.22
C ILE A 58 6.82 -8.90 2.79
N GLN A 59 8.04 -8.50 2.42
CA GLN A 59 9.10 -9.45 2.06
C GLN A 59 9.41 -10.42 3.21
N ALA A 60 9.52 -9.92 4.44
CA ALA A 60 9.74 -10.75 5.63
C ALA A 60 8.55 -11.70 5.89
N LYS A 61 7.32 -11.19 5.82
CA LYS A 61 6.10 -11.97 6.08
C LYS A 61 5.92 -13.13 5.11
N PHE A 62 6.21 -12.90 3.82
CA PHE A 62 6.09 -13.92 2.78
C PHE A 62 7.41 -14.67 2.52
N LYS A 63 8.47 -14.40 3.28
CA LYS A 63 9.82 -14.97 3.11
C LYS A 63 10.34 -14.85 1.67
N VAL A 64 10.13 -13.67 1.07
CA VAL A 64 10.56 -13.37 -0.30
C VAL A 64 11.81 -12.50 -0.25
N ASP A 65 12.91 -13.02 -0.80
CA ASP A 65 14.20 -12.32 -0.92
C ASP A 65 14.46 -11.81 -2.35
N THR A 66 13.38 -11.45 -3.05
CA THR A 66 13.46 -10.94 -4.43
C THR A 66 13.15 -9.45 -4.47
N SER A 67 13.63 -8.75 -5.51
CA SER A 67 13.35 -7.33 -5.76
C SER A 67 11.91 -7.03 -6.22
N LYS A 68 10.99 -7.98 -6.06
CA LYS A 68 9.58 -7.79 -6.40
C LYS A 68 8.94 -6.76 -5.45
N SER A 69 8.11 -5.88 -6.01
CA SER A 69 7.30 -4.98 -5.19
C SER A 69 6.32 -5.76 -4.30
N TRP A 70 5.91 -5.17 -3.20
CA TRP A 70 4.85 -5.69 -2.33
C TRP A 70 3.60 -6.07 -3.12
N ALA A 71 3.23 -5.29 -4.14
CA ALA A 71 2.07 -5.55 -4.99
C ALA A 71 2.24 -6.87 -5.76
N ASN A 72 3.40 -7.10 -6.36
CA ASN A 72 3.71 -8.35 -7.05
C ASN A 72 3.79 -9.55 -6.10
N ILE A 73 4.31 -9.35 -4.89
CA ILE A 73 4.35 -10.40 -3.86
C ILE A 73 2.93 -10.78 -3.47
N ILE A 74 2.07 -9.82 -3.14
CA ILE A 74 0.69 -10.08 -2.73
C ILE A 74 -0.10 -10.71 -3.88
N LEU A 75 0.04 -10.19 -5.10
CA LEU A 75 -0.62 -10.75 -6.29
C LEU A 75 -0.22 -12.21 -6.54
N PHE A 76 1.06 -12.55 -6.33
CA PHE A 76 1.54 -13.92 -6.50
C PHE A 76 0.85 -14.91 -5.55
N TYR A 77 0.47 -14.47 -4.35
CA TYR A 77 -0.27 -15.27 -3.38
C TYR A 77 -1.79 -15.06 -3.47
N SER A 78 -2.29 -14.54 -4.59
CA SER A 78 -3.71 -14.23 -4.79
C SER A 78 -4.32 -14.87 -6.03
N GLU A 79 -5.64 -15.05 -6.00
CA GLU A 79 -6.38 -15.64 -7.12
C GLU A 79 -6.42 -14.69 -8.31
N ASP A 80 -6.66 -13.41 -8.05
CA ASP A 80 -6.69 -12.35 -9.06
C ASP A 80 -6.31 -10.97 -8.48
N GLU A 81 -6.39 -9.95 -9.33
CA GLU A 81 -6.12 -8.55 -9.00
C GLU A 81 -7.04 -7.96 -7.92
N ARG A 82 -8.30 -8.40 -7.84
CA ARG A 82 -9.27 -7.93 -6.85
C ARG A 82 -8.98 -8.57 -5.49
N ASP A 83 -8.81 -9.88 -5.47
CA ASP A 83 -8.45 -10.64 -4.27
C ASP A 83 -7.11 -10.14 -3.70
N ALA A 84 -6.14 -9.84 -4.57
CA ALA A 84 -4.88 -9.21 -4.15
C ALA A 84 -5.09 -7.82 -3.52
N LEU A 85 -5.97 -7.00 -4.09
CA LEU A 85 -6.31 -5.69 -3.53
C LEU A 85 -6.98 -5.81 -2.15
N GLU A 86 -7.88 -6.77 -1.98
CA GLU A 86 -8.51 -7.03 -0.68
C GLU A 86 -7.48 -7.49 0.35
N ARG A 87 -6.61 -8.45 -0.02
CA ARG A 87 -5.49 -8.88 0.83
C ARG A 87 -4.55 -7.75 1.21
N PHE A 88 -4.27 -6.84 0.28
CA PHE A 88 -3.48 -5.66 0.58
C PHE A 88 -4.04 -4.88 1.77
N PHE A 89 -5.36 -4.62 1.81
CA PHE A 89 -5.95 -3.86 2.90
C PHE A 89 -5.86 -4.59 4.25
N TYR A 90 -6.05 -5.91 4.28
CA TYR A 90 -5.85 -6.69 5.50
C TYR A 90 -4.39 -6.66 5.98
N LEU A 91 -3.44 -6.84 5.06
CA LEU A 91 -2.00 -6.81 5.36
C LEU A 91 -1.54 -5.44 5.83
N PHE A 92 -2.08 -4.38 5.24
CA PHE A 92 -1.78 -3.01 5.62
C PHE A 92 -2.34 -2.68 7.01
N GLU A 93 -3.56 -3.12 7.34
CA GLU A 93 -4.11 -2.98 8.68
C GLU A 93 -3.27 -3.72 9.73
N GLU A 94 -2.88 -4.97 9.43
CA GLU A 94 -1.98 -5.76 10.29
C GLU A 94 -0.63 -5.06 10.51
N PHE A 95 -0.04 -4.49 9.46
CA PHE A 95 1.21 -3.74 9.54
C PHE A 95 1.10 -2.53 10.48
N ILE A 96 0.05 -1.72 10.31
CA ILE A 96 -0.18 -0.52 11.14
C ILE A 96 -0.47 -0.88 12.59
N GLU A 97 -1.19 -1.98 12.85
CA GLU A 97 -1.42 -2.47 14.20
C GLU A 97 -0.14 -3.00 14.87
N GLY A 98 0.71 -3.68 14.10
CA GLY A 98 2.01 -4.16 14.56
C GLY A 98 2.96 -3.02 14.93
N ASP A 99 3.03 -1.98 14.09
CA ASP A 99 3.86 -0.79 14.34
C ASP A 99 3.47 -0.09 15.66
N ARG A 100 2.16 0.01 15.94
CA ARG A 100 1.64 0.59 17.19
C ARG A 100 1.97 -0.20 18.47
N ARG A 101 2.30 -1.48 18.36
CA ARG A 101 2.66 -2.34 19.53
C ARG A 101 4.16 -2.33 19.83
N ASN A 102 4.98 -1.78 18.94
CA ASN A 102 6.43 -1.68 19.12
C ASN A 102 6.88 -0.34 19.75
N TYR A 103 5.93 0.48 20.19
CA TYR A 103 6.10 1.69 21.01
C TYR A 103 5.34 1.56 22.32
#